data_AF-A0A9N9H0A1-F1
#
_entry.id   AF-A0A9N9H0A1-F1
#
_cell.length_a   1.000
_cell.length_b   1.000
_cell.length_c   1.000
_cell.angle_alpha   90.00
_cell.angle_beta   90.00
_cell.angle_gamma   90.00
#
_symmetry.space_group_name_H-M   'P 1'
#
loop_
_entity.id
_entity.type
_entity.pdbx_description
1 polymer ?
#
loop_
_entity_poly.entity_id
_entity_poly.type
_entity_poly.pdbx_seq_one_letter_code
_entity_poly.pdbx_strand_id
1 'polypeptide(L)'
;MSNQTLKPIYPNEQEWQFIVDLLILLEPMYHATAMLSSSTVPTQGDLRMIFHSLILHLNDNENPVVNTQHAVANVMKAKFISYWVHLNESSTISGLLDPYNKLLTYEISEREQAINQLHEMYKNYKPPEKNELSPPFTTTTTKSTH
;
A
#
# COMPACT_ATOMS: atom_id res chain seq x y z
N MET A 1 -25.67 -39.65 16.99
CA MET A 1 -25.17 -38.70 18.00
C MET A 1 -25.78 -37.35 17.68
N SER A 2 -26.61 -36.79 18.58
CA SER A 2 -27.36 -35.57 18.30
C SER A 2 -26.43 -34.37 18.23
N ASN A 3 -26.68 -33.48 17.27
CA ASN A 3 -25.96 -32.22 17.01
C ASN A 3 -26.07 -31.19 18.16
N GLN A 4 -26.48 -31.61 19.36
CA GLN A 4 -26.78 -30.75 20.50
C GLN A 4 -25.52 -30.26 21.22
N THR A 5 -24.40 -30.98 21.14
CA THR A 5 -23.15 -30.62 21.81
C THR A 5 -22.38 -29.49 21.13
N LEU A 6 -22.63 -29.25 19.83
CA LEU A 6 -21.96 -28.20 19.07
C LEU A 6 -22.76 -26.89 19.01
N LYS A 7 -24.07 -26.95 19.27
CA LYS A 7 -25.00 -25.82 19.21
C LYS A 7 -24.57 -24.56 20.00
N PRO A 8 -23.95 -24.65 21.20
CA PRO A 8 -23.49 -23.47 21.93
C PRO A 8 -22.14 -22.91 21.43
N ILE A 9 -21.46 -23.59 20.50
CA ILE A 9 -20.16 -23.18 19.95
C ILE A 9 -20.33 -22.53 18.57
N TYR A 10 -21.45 -22.79 17.89
CA TYR A 10 -21.74 -22.19 16.60
C TYR A 10 -22.23 -20.74 16.77
N PRO A 11 -21.75 -19.81 15.92
CA PRO A 11 -22.30 -18.47 15.84
C PRO A 11 -23.81 -18.52 15.65
N ASN A 12 -24.53 -17.68 16.38
CA ASN A 12 -25.92 -17.39 16.07
C ASN A 12 -26.01 -16.57 14.76
N GLU A 13 -27.22 -16.38 14.23
CA GLU A 13 -27.42 -15.70 12.94
C GLU A 13 -26.79 -14.30 12.89
N GLN A 14 -26.84 -13.53 13.98
CA GLN A 14 -26.25 -12.19 14.05
C GLN A 14 -24.71 -12.24 14.08
N GLU A 15 -24.16 -13.16 14.87
CA GLU A 15 -22.71 -13.40 14.91
C GLU A 15 -22.19 -13.87 13.55
N TRP A 16 -22.98 -14.67 12.83
CA TRP A 16 -22.62 -15.15 11.51
C TRP A 16 -22.65 -14.06 10.45
N GLN A 17 -23.66 -13.19 10.50
CA GLN A 17 -23.71 -12.00 9.67
C GLN A 17 -22.51 -11.08 9.94
N PHE A 18 -22.18 -10.84 11.21
CA PHE A 18 -21.00 -10.05 11.58
C PHE A 18 -19.71 -10.64 11.01
N ILE A 19 -19.53 -11.96 11.04
CA ILE A 19 -18.35 -12.62 10.46
C ILE A 19 -18.31 -12.45 8.95
N VAL A 20 -19.43 -12.66 8.24
CA VAL A 20 -19.52 -12.44 6.79
C VAL A 20 -19.15 -11.01 6.44
N ASP A 21 -19.73 -10.04 7.14
CA ASP A 21 -19.49 -8.65 6.84
C ASP A 21 -18.02 -8.25 7.16
N LEU A 22 -17.42 -8.81 8.20
CA LEU A 22 -16.00 -8.61 8.52
C LEU A 22 -15.09 -9.18 7.42
N LEU A 23 -15.45 -10.32 6.82
CA LEU A 23 -14.70 -10.88 5.70
C LEU A 23 -14.75 -9.97 4.47
N ILE A 24 -15.92 -9.39 4.16
CA ILE A 24 -16.07 -8.42 3.05
C ILE A 24 -15.18 -7.20 3.29
N LEU A 25 -15.15 -6.67 4.52
CA LEU A 25 -14.30 -5.52 4.88
C LEU A 25 -12.79 -5.83 4.75
N LEU A 26 -12.39 -7.06 5.05
CA LEU A 26 -10.97 -7.48 5.07
C LEU A 26 -10.47 -8.04 3.74
N GLU A 27 -11.36 -8.41 2.81
CA GLU A 27 -11.02 -9.02 1.53
C GLU A 27 -10.03 -8.17 0.71
N PRO A 28 -10.19 -6.84 0.57
CA PRO A 28 -9.21 -6.02 -0.15
C PRO A 28 -7.83 -6.00 0.51
N MET A 29 -7.76 -6.11 1.84
CA MET A 29 -6.47 -6.22 2.55
C MET A 29 -5.77 -7.55 2.25
N TYR A 30 -6.54 -8.64 2.16
CA TYR A 30 -6.00 -9.93 1.74
C TYR A 30 -5.39 -9.84 0.33
N HIS A 31 -6.12 -9.26 -0.63
CA HIS A 31 -5.61 -9.10 -1.99
C HIS A 31 -4.39 -8.18 -2.07
N ALA A 32 -4.42 -7.05 -1.36
CA ALA A 32 -3.30 -6.11 -1.27
C ALA A 32 -2.04 -6.78 -0.73
N THR A 33 -2.16 -7.51 0.38
CA THR A 33 -1.01 -8.18 1.01
C THR A 33 -0.51 -9.36 0.17
N ALA A 34 -1.40 -10.13 -0.44
CA ALA A 34 -1.02 -11.20 -1.37
C ALA A 34 -0.27 -10.65 -2.58
N MET A 35 -0.76 -9.57 -3.20
CA MET A 35 -0.11 -8.90 -4.33
C MET A 35 1.30 -8.44 -3.94
N LEU A 36 1.43 -7.69 -2.84
CA LEU A 36 2.73 -7.19 -2.36
C LEU A 36 3.70 -8.31 -2.01
N SER A 37 3.22 -9.37 -1.36
CA SER A 37 4.05 -10.49 -0.92
C SER A 37 4.46 -11.40 -2.08
N SER A 38 3.67 -11.45 -3.15
CA SER A 38 3.96 -12.21 -4.36
C SER A 38 4.89 -11.48 -5.32
N SER A 39 5.02 -10.16 -5.18
CA SER A 39 5.88 -9.36 -6.04
C SER A 39 7.35 -9.63 -5.72
N THR A 40 8.12 -9.98 -6.74
CA THR A 40 9.58 -10.17 -6.60
C THR A 40 10.32 -8.83 -6.52
N VAL A 41 9.70 -7.74 -6.97
CA VAL A 41 10.30 -6.39 -6.98
C VAL A 41 9.20 -5.34 -6.74
N PRO A 42 8.58 -5.29 -5.55
CA PRO A 42 7.54 -4.31 -5.27
C PRO A 42 8.11 -2.89 -5.38
N THR A 43 7.46 -2.03 -6.15
CA THR A 43 7.88 -0.63 -6.29
C THR A 43 7.25 0.24 -5.22
N GLN A 44 7.81 1.43 -4.98
CA GLN A 44 7.15 2.44 -4.14
C GLN A 44 5.82 2.90 -4.75
N GLY A 45 5.67 2.81 -6.06
CA GLY A 45 4.39 3.03 -6.74
C GLY A 45 3.35 1.97 -6.36
N ASP A 46 3.70 0.68 -6.38
CA ASP A 46 2.78 -0.41 -6.01
C ASP A 46 2.23 -0.22 -4.60
N LEU A 47 3.11 0.13 -3.65
CA LEU A 47 2.74 0.42 -2.27
C LEU A 47 1.79 1.61 -2.17
N ARG A 48 2.10 2.70 -2.89
CA ARG A 48 1.27 3.90 -2.94
C ARG A 48 -0.13 3.59 -3.49
N MET A 49 -0.20 2.90 -4.62
CA MET A 49 -1.45 2.51 -5.27
C MET A 49 -2.32 1.69 -4.32
N ILE A 50 -1.75 0.66 -3.70
CA ILE A 50 -2.49 -0.22 -2.79
C ILE A 50 -3.01 0.54 -1.58
N PHE A 51 -2.17 1.34 -0.92
CA PHE A 51 -2.61 2.11 0.24
C PHE A 51 -3.72 3.09 -0.11
N HIS A 52 -3.61 3.76 -1.26
CA HIS A 52 -4.64 4.66 -1.76
C HIS A 52 -5.97 3.92 -2.01
N SER A 53 -5.92 2.77 -2.70
CA SER A 53 -7.09 1.93 -2.95
C SER A 53 -7.75 1.40 -1.68
N LEU A 54 -6.96 1.03 -0.66
CA LEU A 54 -7.50 0.60 0.64
C LEU A 54 -8.23 1.74 1.36
N ILE A 55 -7.71 2.96 1.31
CA ILE A 55 -8.38 4.13 1.90
C ILE A 55 -9.70 4.42 1.17
N LEU A 56 -9.72 4.34 -0.16
CA LEU A 56 -10.96 4.50 -0.94
C LEU A 56 -11.99 3.42 -0.59
N HIS A 57 -11.57 2.17 -0.50
CA HIS A 57 -12.47 1.08 -0.09
C HIS A 57 -13.06 1.31 1.30
N LEU A 58 -12.25 1.78 2.27
CA LEU A 58 -12.75 2.09 3.60
C LEU A 58 -13.70 3.29 3.64
N ASN A 59 -13.58 4.24 2.69
CA ASN A 59 -14.54 5.33 2.54
C ASN A 59 -15.90 4.85 2.01
N ASP A 60 -15.91 3.95 1.03
CA ASP A 60 -17.16 3.42 0.44
C ASP A 60 -17.96 2.57 1.44
N ASN A 61 -17.29 2.01 2.44
CA ASN A 61 -17.91 1.27 3.54
C ASN A 61 -18.39 2.16 4.72
N GLU A 62 -18.38 3.49 4.59
CA GLU A 62 -18.99 4.41 5.58
C GLU A 62 -20.54 4.43 5.54
N ASN A 63 -21.18 3.41 4.96
CA ASN A 63 -22.64 3.36 4.81
C ASN A 63 -23.32 3.35 6.21
N PRO A 64 -24.20 4.32 6.53
CA PRO A 64 -24.62 4.63 7.91
C PRO A 64 -25.54 3.60 8.60
N VAL A 65 -25.80 2.43 8.01
CA VAL A 65 -26.91 1.56 8.40
C VAL A 65 -26.55 0.45 9.41
N VAL A 66 -25.28 0.13 9.71
CA VAL A 66 -24.97 -0.98 10.65
C VAL A 66 -23.83 -0.67 11.64
N ASN A 67 -24.12 -0.91 12.92
CA ASN A 67 -23.63 -0.17 14.09
C ASN A 67 -22.37 -0.74 14.80
N THR A 68 -21.57 -1.58 14.13
CA THR A 68 -20.29 -2.09 14.69
C THR A 68 -19.18 -2.14 13.65
N GLN A 69 -19.49 -2.46 12.41
CA GLN A 69 -18.52 -2.45 11.31
C GLN A 69 -18.01 -1.06 10.98
N HIS A 70 -18.87 -0.04 11.06
CA HIS A 70 -18.45 1.33 10.87
C HIS A 70 -17.37 1.72 11.88
N ALA A 71 -17.48 1.27 13.13
CA ALA A 71 -16.44 1.51 14.13
C ALA A 71 -15.11 0.82 13.78
N VAL A 72 -15.16 -0.43 13.32
CA VAL A 72 -13.95 -1.17 12.89
C VAL A 72 -13.32 -0.53 11.65
N ALA A 73 -14.12 -0.22 10.62
CA ALA A 73 -13.68 0.44 9.40
C ALA A 73 -13.08 1.82 9.70
N ASN A 74 -13.70 2.61 10.59
CA ASN A 74 -13.18 3.92 11.01
C ASN A 74 -11.83 3.81 11.72
N VAL A 75 -11.69 2.85 12.64
CA VAL A 75 -10.42 2.63 13.35
C VAL A 75 -9.33 2.19 12.38
N MET A 76 -9.65 1.29 11.44
CA MET A 76 -8.74 0.89 10.36
C MET A 76 -8.36 2.09 9.51
N LYS A 77 -9.33 2.87 9.03
CA LYS A 77 -9.13 4.07 8.22
C LYS A 77 -8.23 5.08 8.91
N ALA A 78 -8.50 5.39 10.18
CA ALA A 78 -7.66 6.30 10.96
C ALA A 78 -6.20 5.81 11.02
N LYS A 79 -6.01 4.50 11.19
CA LYS A 79 -4.67 3.89 11.17
C LYS A 79 -4.02 3.97 9.78
N PHE A 80 -4.75 3.67 8.71
CA PHE A 80 -4.25 3.79 7.34
C PHE A 80 -3.87 5.22 6.99
N ILE A 81 -4.69 6.22 7.36
CA ILE A 81 -4.38 7.64 7.16
C ILE A 81 -3.09 8.01 7.90
N SER A 82 -2.90 7.53 9.14
CA SER A 82 -1.68 7.80 9.90
C SER A 82 -0.42 7.27 9.21
N TYR A 83 -0.50 6.10 8.58
CA TYR A 83 0.61 5.56 7.79
C TYR A 83 0.75 6.25 6.43
N TRP A 84 -0.38 6.62 5.81
CA TRP A 84 -0.42 7.29 4.53
C TRP A 84 0.37 8.58 4.54
N VAL A 85 0.32 9.40 5.59
CA VAL A 85 1.10 10.65 5.66
C VAL A 85 2.59 10.42 5.39
N HIS A 86 3.18 9.42 6.04
CA HIS A 86 4.61 9.09 5.89
C HIS A 86 4.92 8.39 4.57
N LEU A 87 4.06 7.46 4.17
CA LEU A 87 4.21 6.75 2.91
C LEU A 87 4.05 7.70 1.71
N ASN A 88 3.11 8.63 1.78
CA ASN A 88 2.84 9.63 0.77
C ASN A 88 4.08 10.50 0.55
N GLU A 89 4.61 11.08 1.61
CA GLU A 89 5.81 11.93 1.55
C GLU A 89 7.00 11.20 0.92
N SER A 90 7.28 9.97 1.36
CA SER A 90 8.44 9.20 0.89
C SER A 90 8.26 8.56 -0.49
N SER A 91 7.02 8.28 -0.92
CA SER A 91 6.73 7.64 -2.21
C SER A 91 6.32 8.62 -3.31
N THR A 92 6.07 9.89 -3.00
CA THR A 92 5.51 10.86 -3.97
C THR A 92 6.37 10.99 -5.22
N ILE A 93 7.68 11.17 -5.09
CA ILE A 93 8.56 11.34 -6.26
C ILE A 93 8.83 10.00 -6.94
N SER A 94 9.12 8.94 -6.18
CA SER A 94 9.42 7.64 -6.76
C SER A 94 8.22 7.01 -7.46
N GLY A 95 7.01 7.20 -6.94
CA GLY A 95 5.76 6.78 -7.56
C GLY A 95 5.46 7.58 -8.83
N LEU A 96 5.84 8.87 -8.88
CA LEU A 96 5.73 9.70 -10.07
C LEU A 96 6.70 9.24 -11.18
N LEU A 97 7.88 8.77 -10.79
CA LEU A 97 8.91 8.27 -11.70
C LEU A 97 8.71 6.80 -12.09
N ASP A 98 7.79 6.09 -11.44
CA ASP A 98 7.49 4.70 -11.75
C ASP A 98 6.67 4.62 -13.05
N PRO A 99 7.23 4.03 -14.14
CA PRO A 99 6.53 3.95 -15.42
C PRO A 99 5.28 3.06 -15.37
N TYR A 100 5.20 2.13 -14.40
CA TYR A 100 4.03 1.28 -14.20
C TYR A 100 2.91 1.99 -13.46
N ASN A 101 3.25 2.90 -12.54
CA ASN A 101 2.25 3.76 -11.91
C ASN A 101 1.93 4.94 -12.81
N LYS A 102 0.92 4.73 -13.65
CA LYS A 102 0.25 5.82 -14.32
C LYS A 102 -0.24 6.80 -13.25
N LEU A 103 -0.16 8.09 -13.56
CA LEU A 103 -0.54 9.25 -12.74
C LEU A 103 -1.97 9.20 -12.12
N LEU A 104 -2.69 8.10 -12.29
CA LEU A 104 -4.00 7.74 -11.76
C LEU A 104 -4.04 7.66 -10.24
N THR A 105 -2.91 7.43 -9.57
CA THR A 105 -2.82 7.41 -8.09
C THR A 105 -2.59 8.80 -7.49
N TYR A 106 -2.66 9.86 -8.31
CA TYR A 106 -2.47 11.24 -7.88
C TYR A 106 -3.69 12.06 -8.23
N GLU A 107 -4.18 12.78 -7.23
CA GLU A 107 -5.04 13.93 -7.47
C GLU A 107 -4.31 14.98 -8.33
N ILE A 108 -5.08 15.77 -9.09
CA ILE A 108 -4.49 16.75 -10.02
C ILE A 108 -3.56 17.72 -9.29
N SER A 109 -3.99 18.23 -8.14
CA SER A 109 -3.19 19.16 -7.31
C SER A 109 -1.91 18.52 -6.76
N GLU A 110 -1.99 17.26 -6.32
CA GLU A 110 -0.85 16.52 -5.78
C GLU A 110 0.18 16.23 -6.88
N ARG A 111 -0.29 15.90 -8.09
CA ARG A 111 0.55 15.69 -9.25
C ARG A 111 1.35 16.95 -9.61
N GLU A 112 0.69 18.10 -9.68
CA GLU A 112 1.35 19.37 -9.99
C GLU A 112 2.41 19.72 -8.94
N GLN A 113 2.09 19.51 -7.66
CA GLN A 113 3.04 19.70 -6.57
C GLN A 113 4.26 18.77 -6.69
N ALA A 114 4.03 17.49 -6.98
CA ALA A 114 5.10 16.51 -7.15
C ALA A 114 6.00 16.83 -8.35
N ILE A 115 5.42 17.27 -9.48
CA ILE A 115 6.18 17.71 -10.66
C ILE A 115 7.02 18.94 -10.33
N ASN A 116 6.46 19.92 -9.62
CA ASN A 116 7.20 21.12 -9.21
C ASN A 116 8.36 20.77 -8.27
N GLN A 117 8.13 19.88 -7.30
CA GLN A 117 9.19 19.38 -6.42
C GLN A 117 10.30 18.68 -7.21
N LEU A 118 9.94 17.82 -8.17
CA LEU A 118 10.91 17.15 -9.04
C LEU A 118 11.72 18.15 -9.88
N HIS A 119 11.07 19.17 -10.43
CA HIS A 119 11.76 20.24 -11.16
C HIS A 119 12.76 21.00 -10.28
N GLU A 120 12.39 21.35 -9.05
CA GLU A 120 13.30 22.02 -8.13
C GLU A 120 14.47 21.12 -7.71
N MET A 121 14.23 19.83 -7.48
CA MET A 121 15.31 18.86 -7.24
C MET A 121 16.28 18.79 -8.43
N TYR A 122 15.75 18.72 -9.65
CA TYR A 122 16.57 18.67 -10.86
C TYR A 122 17.37 19.97 -11.08
N LYS A 123 16.78 21.14 -10.84
CA LYS A 123 17.48 22.43 -10.94
C LYS A 123 18.65 22.53 -9.94
N ASN A 124 18.48 21.98 -8.75
CA ASN A 124 19.48 22.03 -7.68
C ASN A 124 20.49 20.86 -7.78
N TYR A 125 20.28 19.91 -8.68
CA TYR A 125 21.20 18.80 -8.89
C TYR A 125 22.51 19.30 -9.49
N LYS A 126 23.58 19.19 -8.72
CA LYS A 126 24.94 19.36 -9.22
C LYS A 126 25.48 17.97 -9.56
N PRO A 127 25.74 17.67 -10.85
CA PRO A 127 26.33 16.39 -11.20
C PRO A 127 27.69 16.27 -10.51
N PRO A 128 28.06 15.07 -10.01
CA PRO A 128 29.37 14.86 -9.43
C PRO A 128 30.45 15.25 -10.46
N GLU A 129 31.47 15.98 -10.01
CA GLU A 129 32.63 16.27 -10.86
C GLU A 129 33.23 14.93 -11.32
N LYS A 130 33.67 14.88 -12.58
CA LYS A 130 34.13 13.66 -13.29
C LYS A 130 35.25 12.86 -12.60
N ASN A 131 35.75 13.30 -11.45
CA ASN A 131 36.87 12.70 -10.73
C ASN A 131 36.45 11.73 -9.60
N GLU A 132 35.15 11.55 -9.33
CA GLU A 132 34.68 10.59 -8.30
C GLU A 132 33.95 9.35 -8.88
N LEU A 133 34.01 9.13 -10.19
CA LEU A 133 33.60 7.85 -10.80
C LEU A 133 34.73 6.82 -10.68
N SER A 134 34.95 6.32 -9.47
CA SER A 134 35.38 4.92 -9.37
C SER A 134 34.17 4.07 -9.78
N PRO A 135 34.25 3.21 -10.81
CA PRO A 135 33.13 2.37 -11.18
C PRO A 135 32.74 1.52 -9.95
N PRO A 136 31.46 1.51 -9.51
CA PRO A 136 31.00 0.43 -8.68
C PRO A 136 31.11 -0.83 -9.54
N PHE A 137 31.49 -1.97 -8.97
CA PHE A 137 31.78 -3.23 -9.67
C PHE A 137 33.20 -3.34 -10.25
N THR A 138 34.21 -3.39 -9.38
CA THR A 138 35.31 -4.33 -9.60
C THR A 138 34.72 -5.74 -9.56
N THR A 139 34.62 -6.38 -10.73
CA THR A 139 34.42 -7.82 -10.83
C THR A 139 35.66 -8.49 -10.25
N THR A 140 35.57 -8.98 -9.02
CA THR A 140 36.58 -9.88 -8.46
C THR A 140 36.44 -11.21 -9.19
N THR A 141 37.13 -11.36 -10.32
CA THR A 141 37.34 -12.65 -10.96
C THR A 141 38.28 -13.46 -10.06
N THR A 142 37.72 -14.21 -9.11
CA THR A 142 38.42 -15.33 -8.49
C THR A 142 38.62 -16.41 -9.56
N LYS A 143 39.85 -16.49 -10.08
CA LYS A 143 40.31 -17.70 -10.77
C LYS A 143 40.29 -18.83 -9.75
N SER A 144 39.26 -19.66 -9.81
CA SER A 144 39.27 -20.99 -9.19
C SER A 144 40.35 -21.81 -9.90
N THR A 145 41.39 -22.17 -9.16
CA THR A 145 42.38 -23.15 -9.59
C THR A 145 42.01 -24.44 -8.87
N HIS A 146 41.32 -25.34 -9.56
CA HIS A 146 41.30 -26.78 -9.28
C HIS A 146 40.90 -27.50 -10.56
#